data_AF-A0A951BI71-F1
#
_entry.id   AF-A0A951BI71-F1
#
_cell.length_a   1.000
_cell.length_b   1.000
_cell.length_c   1.000
_cell.angle_alpha   90.00
_cell.angle_beta   90.00
_cell.angle_gamma   90.00
#
_symmetry.space_group_name_H-M   'P 1'
#
loop_
_entity.id
_entity.type
_entity.pdbx_description
1 polymer ?
#
loop_
_entity_poly.entity_id
_entity_poly.type
_entity_poly.pdbx_seq_one_letter_code
_entity_poly.pdbx_strand_id
1 'polypeptide(L)'
;MRAVFRAELDELISDLARIVRVAAQMMTDASSALHHGDLTLAEGVIASDDRMTVTLREVEQRCVLLLTLQAPVATDFRMLIVALRAVGELERMSALAQHVAKIVRLKHPRTPIPDGIAPVSVRMSVLAARLAHDAAGTIEARDPLSADRLAQADDEVDALRDHLLGVLVAPDWPYGVEPAVDAALIGRYYERFADHAVSLAGQVCYLVTGEYPNPATGSAPPDPDRPAMMLTRPTRPRALAKTSAQVIEADGVVLDVARRRAYVDGYLVHFPAREAALLGVLMARAGQVVYRAALADAAGTADQPQHRALDRLIHRLRRRLQPSPLSPARLHRVGDSGYRFGPVPKPHASST
;
A
#
# COMPACT_ATOMS: atom_id res chain seq x y z
N MET A 1 -25.36 27.52 18.75
CA MET A 1 -25.20 26.06 18.92
C MET A 1 -24.62 25.39 17.67
N ARG A 2 -25.27 25.42 16.49
CA ARG A 2 -24.70 24.86 15.24
C ARG A 2 -23.39 25.49 14.75
N ALA A 3 -23.20 26.81 14.93
CA ALA A 3 -21.96 27.48 14.54
C ALA A 3 -20.76 27.01 15.37
N VAL A 4 -20.96 26.84 16.68
CA VAL A 4 -19.95 26.29 17.60
C VAL A 4 -19.60 24.86 17.20
N PHE A 5 -20.61 24.01 16.95
CA PHE A 5 -20.39 22.64 16.49
C PHE A 5 -19.58 22.55 15.18
N ARG A 6 -19.84 23.44 14.21
CA ARG A 6 -19.05 23.49 12.98
C ARG A 6 -17.60 23.92 13.23
N ALA A 7 -17.39 24.91 14.11
CA ALA A 7 -16.04 25.31 14.49
C ALA A 7 -15.27 24.16 15.15
N GLU A 8 -15.92 23.38 16.02
CA GLU A 8 -15.35 22.18 16.64
C GLU A 8 -14.95 21.11 15.60
N LEU A 9 -15.75 20.93 14.54
CA LEU A 9 -15.43 20.01 13.45
C LEU A 9 -14.25 20.50 12.58
N ASP A 10 -14.19 21.81 12.31
CA ASP A 10 -13.08 22.40 11.55
C ASP A 10 -11.77 22.35 12.35
N GLU A 11 -11.84 22.55 13.67
CA GLU A 11 -10.71 22.36 14.58
C GLU A 11 -10.26 20.90 14.62
N LEU A 12 -11.19 19.95 14.70
CA LEU A 12 -10.88 18.51 14.66
C LEU A 12 -10.11 18.13 13.37
N ILE A 13 -10.51 18.63 12.21
CA ILE A 13 -9.79 18.39 10.95
C ILE A 13 -8.39 19.01 10.98
N SER A 14 -8.26 20.21 11.54
CA SER A 14 -6.98 20.90 11.68
C SER A 14 -6.03 20.13 12.62
N ASP A 15 -6.57 19.59 13.72
CA ASP A 15 -5.84 18.74 14.64
C ASP A 15 -5.36 17.46 13.97
N LEU A 16 -6.21 16.78 13.19
CA LEU A 16 -5.79 15.60 12.44
C LEU A 16 -4.63 15.90 11.49
N ALA A 17 -4.74 16.97 10.69
CA ALA A 17 -3.64 17.37 9.79
C ALA A 17 -2.35 17.68 10.55
N ARG A 18 -2.45 18.35 11.71
CA ARG A 18 -1.29 18.59 12.60
C ARG A 18 -0.69 17.28 13.12
N ILE A 19 -1.51 16.33 13.54
CA ILE A 19 -1.05 15.04 14.05
C ILE A 19 -0.36 14.21 12.96
N VAL A 20 -0.89 14.23 11.72
CA VAL A 20 -0.22 13.59 10.57
C VAL A 20 1.17 14.19 10.33
N ARG A 21 1.32 15.53 10.45
CA ARG A 21 2.65 16.17 10.35
C ARG A 21 3.60 15.73 11.47
N VAL A 22 3.08 15.53 12.69
CA VAL A 22 3.89 14.97 13.79
C VAL A 22 4.33 13.54 13.48
N ALA A 23 3.46 12.68 12.97
CA ALA A 23 3.83 11.33 12.56
C ALA A 23 4.90 11.32 11.44
N ALA A 24 4.80 12.24 10.47
CA ALA A 24 5.82 12.42 9.44
C ALA A 24 7.18 12.84 10.01
N GLN A 25 7.18 13.75 10.99
CA GLN A 25 8.40 14.15 11.69
C GLN A 25 8.99 12.98 12.48
N MET A 26 8.17 12.21 13.20
CA MET A 26 8.64 11.01 13.92
C MET A 26 9.33 10.01 12.99
N MET A 27 8.79 9.78 11.78
CA MET A 27 9.43 8.90 10.80
C MET A 27 10.75 9.47 10.27
N THR A 28 10.81 10.79 10.06
CA THR A 28 12.04 11.50 9.66
C THR A 28 13.11 11.36 10.73
N ASP A 29 12.76 11.62 11.99
CA ASP A 29 13.66 11.53 13.14
C ASP A 29 14.13 10.09 13.36
N ALA A 30 13.23 9.10 13.29
CA ALA A 30 13.57 7.70 13.41
C ALA A 30 14.56 7.24 12.33
N SER A 31 14.37 7.73 11.11
CA SER A 31 15.24 7.42 9.98
C SER A 31 16.58 8.13 10.08
N SER A 32 16.60 9.38 10.54
CA SER A 32 17.85 10.08 10.83
C SER A 32 18.63 9.35 11.93
N ALA A 33 17.97 8.94 13.01
CA ALA A 33 18.57 8.13 14.07
C ALA A 33 19.13 6.82 13.52
N LEU A 34 18.40 6.17 12.63
CA LEU A 34 18.81 4.94 11.99
C LEU A 34 20.09 5.11 11.15
N HIS A 35 20.15 6.16 10.32
CA HIS A 35 21.25 6.37 9.40
C HIS A 35 22.52 6.89 10.08
N HIS A 36 22.40 7.59 11.20
CA HIS A 36 23.53 8.15 11.94
C HIS A 36 23.88 7.36 13.22
N GLY A 37 23.12 6.31 13.54
CA GLY A 37 23.30 5.56 14.79
C GLY A 37 23.02 6.38 16.05
N ASP A 38 22.15 7.41 15.96
CA ASP A 38 21.87 8.34 17.05
C ASP A 38 20.85 7.75 18.04
N LEU A 39 21.36 7.20 19.15
CA LEU A 39 20.54 6.65 20.23
C LEU A 39 19.65 7.71 20.89
N THR A 40 20.13 8.94 21.03
CA THR A 40 19.39 10.01 21.73
C THR A 40 18.14 10.38 20.92
N LEU A 41 18.30 10.54 19.61
CA LEU A 41 17.19 10.81 18.70
C LEU A 41 16.21 9.63 18.66
N ALA A 42 16.71 8.38 18.66
CA ALA A 42 15.87 7.19 18.73
C ALA A 42 15.00 7.14 20.00
N GLU A 43 15.57 7.39 21.19
CA GLU A 43 14.80 7.45 22.43
C GLU A 43 13.78 8.61 22.41
N GLY A 44 14.12 9.73 21.79
CA GLY A 44 13.20 10.85 21.56
C GLY A 44 11.97 10.46 20.74
N VAL A 45 12.14 9.65 19.69
CA VAL A 45 11.02 9.11 18.89
C VAL A 45 10.18 8.14 19.71
N ILE A 46 10.81 7.27 20.50
CA ILE A 46 10.09 6.30 21.35
C ILE A 46 9.19 7.03 22.35
N ALA A 47 9.70 8.08 23.01
CA ALA A 47 8.91 8.91 23.91
C ALA A 47 7.84 9.74 23.18
N SER A 48 8.06 10.11 21.91
CA SER A 48 7.05 10.81 21.10
C SER A 48 5.85 9.92 20.77
N ASP A 49 6.04 8.61 20.60
CA ASP A 49 4.94 7.66 20.38
C ASP A 49 4.01 7.54 21.60
N ASP A 50 4.57 7.55 22.82
CA ASP A 50 3.77 7.57 24.04
C ASP A 50 2.89 8.83 24.12
N ARG A 51 3.45 9.99 23.77
CA ARG A 51 2.69 11.26 23.69
C ARG A 51 1.63 11.23 22.60
N MET A 52 1.98 10.69 21.42
CA MET A 52 1.06 10.53 20.31
C MET A 52 -0.16 9.71 20.71
N THR A 53 0.05 8.61 21.40
CA THR A 53 -1.03 7.75 21.91
C THR A 53 -2.01 8.51 22.81
N VAL A 54 -1.51 9.38 23.69
CA VAL A 54 -2.37 10.21 24.56
C VAL A 54 -3.17 11.21 23.73
N THR A 55 -2.53 11.94 22.82
CA THR A 55 -3.21 12.91 21.94
C THR A 55 -4.29 12.26 21.07
N LEU A 56 -4.02 11.06 20.55
CA LEU A 56 -4.97 10.32 19.71
C LEU A 56 -6.22 9.86 20.50
N ARG A 57 -6.05 9.45 21.76
CA ARG A 57 -7.18 9.14 22.66
C ARG A 57 -8.04 10.35 22.97
N GLU A 58 -7.42 11.52 23.17
CA GLU A 58 -8.16 12.77 23.40
C GLU A 58 -9.01 13.15 22.17
N VAL A 59 -8.46 12.99 20.97
CA VAL A 59 -9.18 13.21 19.71
C VAL A 59 -10.33 12.22 19.54
N GLU A 60 -10.10 10.94 19.83
CA GLU A 60 -11.14 9.90 19.80
C GLU A 60 -12.28 10.24 20.77
N GLN A 61 -11.96 10.60 22.01
CA GLN A 61 -12.95 10.97 23.02
C GLN A 61 -13.75 12.20 22.60
N ARG A 62 -13.10 13.22 22.01
CA ARG A 62 -13.77 14.40 21.46
C ARG A 62 -14.75 14.02 20.36
N CYS A 63 -14.38 13.11 19.46
CA CYS A 63 -15.28 12.61 18.42
C CYS A 63 -16.53 11.93 19.01
N VAL A 64 -16.35 11.08 20.02
CA VAL A 64 -17.46 10.40 20.72
C VAL A 64 -18.40 11.39 21.41
N LEU A 65 -17.85 12.41 22.06
CA LEU A 65 -18.65 13.47 22.69
C LEU A 65 -19.46 14.25 21.66
N LEU A 66 -18.86 14.63 20.54
CA LEU A 66 -19.54 15.33 19.45
C LEU A 66 -20.67 14.49 18.83
N LEU A 67 -20.44 13.19 18.62
CA LEU A 67 -21.47 12.25 18.15
C LEU A 67 -22.65 12.18 19.13
N THR A 68 -22.36 12.11 20.43
CA THR A 68 -23.38 11.90 21.47
C THR A 68 -24.20 13.15 21.74
N LEU A 69 -23.57 14.32 21.77
CA LEU A 69 -24.20 15.57 22.21
C LEU A 69 -24.93 16.32 21.09
N GLN A 70 -24.54 16.13 19.83
CA GLN A 70 -24.99 17.00 18.73
C GLN A 70 -25.87 16.28 17.69
N ALA A 71 -26.06 14.95 17.80
CA ALA A 71 -26.81 14.13 16.85
C ALA A 71 -26.55 14.51 15.38
N PRO A 72 -25.28 14.48 14.93
CA PRO A 72 -24.89 15.00 13.62
C PRO A 72 -25.52 14.24 12.47
N VAL A 73 -25.83 14.94 11.38
CA VAL A 73 -26.51 14.38 10.20
C VAL A 73 -25.60 14.40 8.98
N ALA A 74 -25.76 13.41 8.10
CA ALA A 74 -25.11 13.33 6.79
C ALA A 74 -23.59 13.63 6.81
N THR A 75 -23.18 14.80 6.31
CA THR A 75 -21.77 15.21 6.18
C THR A 75 -21.07 15.35 7.52
N ASP A 76 -21.75 15.86 8.54
CA ASP A 76 -21.18 16.04 9.88
C ASP A 76 -20.86 14.69 10.52
N PHE A 77 -21.74 13.71 10.31
CA PHE A 77 -21.50 12.34 10.75
C PHE A 77 -20.34 11.70 9.98
N ARG A 78 -20.25 11.89 8.67
CA ARG A 78 -19.11 11.38 7.87
C ARG A 78 -17.78 11.97 8.32
N MET A 79 -17.72 13.27 8.65
CA MET A 79 -16.52 13.91 9.20
C MET A 79 -16.04 13.21 10.47
N LEU A 80 -16.95 12.94 11.41
CA LEU A 80 -16.62 12.28 12.68
C LEU A 80 -16.18 10.82 12.46
N ILE A 81 -16.82 10.08 11.55
CA ILE A 81 -16.39 8.72 11.20
C ILE A 81 -15.02 8.71 10.52
N VAL A 82 -14.74 9.66 9.64
CA VAL A 82 -13.41 9.82 9.03
C VAL A 82 -12.38 10.14 10.10
N ALA A 83 -12.66 11.05 11.01
CA ALA A 83 -11.75 11.38 12.11
C ALA A 83 -11.41 10.16 12.98
N LEU A 84 -12.42 9.36 13.37
CA LEU A 84 -12.21 8.13 14.14
C LEU A 84 -11.35 7.10 13.39
N ARG A 85 -11.53 6.97 12.07
CA ARG A 85 -10.67 6.07 11.26
C ARG A 85 -9.26 6.62 11.11
N ALA A 86 -9.11 7.94 10.99
CA ALA A 86 -7.81 8.60 10.91
C ALA A 86 -6.98 8.35 12.19
N VAL A 87 -7.61 8.36 13.36
CA VAL A 87 -6.96 8.03 14.63
C VAL A 87 -6.26 6.67 14.56
N GLY A 88 -6.96 5.63 14.11
CA GLY A 88 -6.36 4.28 14.00
C GLY A 88 -5.24 4.18 12.96
N GLU A 89 -5.30 4.93 11.85
CA GLU A 89 -4.18 5.01 10.90
C GLU A 89 -2.96 5.71 11.51
N LEU A 90 -3.19 6.79 12.26
CA LEU A 90 -2.15 7.58 12.92
C LEU A 90 -1.42 6.78 14.01
N GLU A 91 -2.15 5.99 14.80
CA GLU A 91 -1.54 5.08 15.78
C GLU A 91 -0.61 4.06 15.10
N ARG A 92 -1.03 3.51 13.95
CA ARG A 92 -0.17 2.58 13.18
C ARG A 92 1.06 3.29 12.62
N MET A 93 0.92 4.51 12.12
CA MET A 93 2.04 5.30 11.61
C MET A 93 3.06 5.62 12.70
N SER A 94 2.61 6.05 13.89
CA SER A 94 3.51 6.37 15.00
C SER A 94 4.24 5.12 15.52
N ALA A 95 3.54 3.99 15.64
CA ALA A 95 4.12 2.71 16.02
C ALA A 95 5.19 2.23 15.03
N LEU A 96 5.00 2.44 13.73
CA LEU A 96 6.00 2.10 12.71
C LEU A 96 7.26 2.97 12.84
N ALA A 97 7.13 4.27 13.09
CA ALA A 97 8.28 5.14 13.38
C ALA A 97 8.99 4.69 14.67
N GLN A 98 8.23 4.32 15.70
CA GLN A 98 8.77 3.76 16.94
C GLN A 98 9.52 2.44 16.71
N HIS A 99 9.03 1.56 15.84
CA HIS A 99 9.73 0.31 15.50
C HIS A 99 11.08 0.56 14.85
N VAL A 100 11.18 1.53 13.93
CA VAL A 100 12.47 1.94 13.36
C VAL A 100 13.42 2.40 14.47
N ALA A 101 12.97 3.30 15.36
CA ALA A 101 13.77 3.79 16.48
C ALA A 101 14.20 2.67 17.46
N LYS A 102 13.32 1.69 17.74
CA LYS A 102 13.64 0.54 18.59
C LYS A 102 14.75 -0.34 17.99
N ILE A 103 14.83 -0.46 16.65
CA ILE A 103 15.95 -1.16 16.00
C ILE A 103 17.26 -0.41 16.24
N VAL A 104 17.27 0.92 16.10
CA VAL A 104 18.46 1.75 16.38
C VAL A 104 18.96 1.50 17.82
N ARG A 105 18.04 1.58 18.79
CA ARG A 105 18.36 1.34 20.20
C ARG A 105 18.92 -0.05 20.44
N LEU A 106 18.35 -1.08 19.82
CA LEU A 106 18.76 -2.46 20.00
C LEU A 106 20.18 -2.71 19.44
N LYS A 107 20.54 -2.04 18.36
CA LYS A 107 21.80 -2.30 17.62
C LYS A 107 22.95 -1.36 18.03
N HIS A 108 22.64 -0.25 18.72
CA HIS A 108 23.62 0.72 19.18
C HIS A 108 24.79 0.04 19.94
N PRO A 109 26.05 0.41 19.66
CA PRO A 109 26.51 1.53 18.83
C PRO A 109 26.66 1.22 17.33
N ARG A 110 26.19 0.06 16.85
CA ARG A 110 26.27 -0.30 15.43
C ARG A 110 25.09 0.29 14.65
N THR A 111 25.35 0.75 13.43
CA THR A 111 24.31 1.13 12.47
C THR A 111 23.65 -0.13 11.91
N PRO A 112 22.30 -0.26 11.96
CA PRO A 112 21.60 -1.46 11.45
C PRO A 112 21.66 -1.62 9.93
N ILE A 113 21.82 -0.51 9.19
CA ILE A 113 21.82 -0.47 7.73
C ILE A 113 23.25 -0.37 7.21
N PRO A 114 23.73 -1.35 6.40
CA PRO A 114 25.03 -1.26 5.73
C PRO A 114 25.10 -0.16 4.67
N ASP A 115 26.30 0.39 4.44
CA ASP A 115 26.55 1.48 3.50
C ASP A 115 26.06 1.19 2.08
N GLY A 116 26.18 -0.06 1.61
CA GLY A 116 25.78 -0.46 0.26
C GLY A 116 24.28 -0.29 -0.04
N ILE A 117 23.42 -0.31 0.99
CA ILE A 117 21.96 -0.14 0.85
C ILE A 117 21.43 1.14 1.50
N ALA A 118 22.28 1.89 2.20
CA ALA A 118 21.91 3.15 2.83
C ALA A 118 21.23 4.14 1.86
N PRO A 119 21.69 4.34 0.60
CA PRO A 119 21.03 5.25 -0.34
C PRO A 119 19.57 4.87 -0.64
N VAL A 120 19.27 3.58 -0.79
CA VAL A 120 17.91 3.09 -1.05
C VAL A 120 17.04 3.30 0.19
N SER A 121 17.56 2.96 1.37
CA SER A 121 16.85 3.15 2.64
C SER A 121 16.55 4.63 2.93
N VAL A 122 17.50 5.53 2.67
CA VAL A 122 17.30 6.99 2.82
C VAL A 122 16.21 7.49 1.85
N ARG A 123 16.23 7.03 0.59
CA ARG A 123 15.20 7.44 -0.37
C ARG A 123 13.81 6.97 0.06
N MET A 124 13.70 5.73 0.54
CA MET A 124 12.44 5.19 1.04
C MET A 124 11.90 5.98 2.23
N SER A 125 12.75 6.33 3.20
CA SER A 125 12.34 7.10 4.38
C SER A 125 11.86 8.50 4.02
N VAL A 126 12.58 9.20 3.13
CA VAL A 126 12.20 10.53 2.64
C VAL A 126 10.85 10.50 1.92
N LEU A 127 10.63 9.50 1.05
CA LEU A 127 9.36 9.36 0.34
C LEU A 127 8.20 9.04 1.29
N ALA A 128 8.40 8.13 2.25
CA ALA A 128 7.40 7.78 3.24
C ALA A 128 6.98 8.99 4.09
N ALA A 129 7.94 9.77 4.59
CA ALA A 129 7.66 10.99 5.35
C ALA A 129 6.99 12.07 4.48
N ARG A 130 7.42 12.22 3.23
CA ARG A 130 6.81 13.15 2.28
C ARG A 130 5.35 12.80 1.98
N LEU A 131 5.03 11.52 1.77
CA LEU A 131 3.64 11.08 1.57
C LEU A 131 2.74 11.45 2.75
N ALA A 132 3.25 11.34 3.98
CA ALA A 132 2.52 11.79 5.17
C ALA A 132 2.33 13.32 5.20
N HIS A 133 3.34 14.11 4.83
CA HIS A 133 3.17 15.56 4.69
C HIS A 133 2.13 15.94 3.62
N ASP A 134 2.19 15.28 2.46
CA ASP A 134 1.22 15.52 1.39
C ASP A 134 -0.20 15.07 1.82
N ALA A 135 -0.31 14.04 2.66
CA ALA A 135 -1.59 13.56 3.22
C ALA A 135 -2.17 14.57 4.21
N ALA A 136 -1.33 15.18 5.05
CA ALA A 136 -1.75 16.26 5.94
C ALA A 136 -2.30 17.45 5.15
N GLY A 137 -1.62 17.86 4.06
CA GLY A 137 -2.10 18.91 3.17
C GLY A 137 -3.41 18.55 2.49
N THR A 138 -3.58 17.29 2.10
CA THR A 138 -4.81 16.77 1.50
C THR A 138 -5.99 16.82 2.49
N ILE A 139 -5.78 16.47 3.76
CA ILE A 139 -6.79 16.55 4.84
C ILE A 139 -7.20 17.99 5.10
N GLU A 140 -6.23 18.89 5.21
CA GLU A 140 -6.46 20.31 5.51
C GLU A 140 -7.20 21.01 4.36
N ALA A 141 -6.81 20.75 3.11
CA ALA A 141 -7.45 21.32 1.93
C ALA A 141 -8.79 20.65 1.55
N ARG A 142 -9.09 19.47 2.12
CA ARG A 142 -10.21 18.61 1.73
C ARG A 142 -10.24 18.32 0.20
N ASP A 143 -9.07 18.11 -0.40
CA ASP A 143 -8.92 17.94 -1.85
C ASP A 143 -8.84 16.45 -2.27
N PRO A 144 -9.89 15.87 -2.87
CA PRO A 144 -9.88 14.47 -3.28
C PRO A 144 -8.90 14.16 -4.42
N LEU A 145 -8.54 15.14 -5.26
CA LEU A 145 -7.60 14.93 -6.38
C LEU A 145 -6.17 14.71 -5.89
N SER A 146 -5.81 15.34 -4.77
CA SER A 146 -4.50 15.15 -4.16
C SER A 146 -4.34 13.71 -3.64
N ALA A 147 -5.40 13.09 -3.11
CA ALA A 147 -5.35 11.69 -2.68
C ALA A 147 -4.96 10.71 -3.81
N ASP A 148 -5.47 10.91 -5.03
CA ASP A 148 -5.11 10.10 -6.20
C ASP A 148 -3.65 10.28 -6.64
N ARG A 149 -3.06 11.45 -6.38
CA ARG A 149 -1.64 11.70 -6.65
C ARG A 149 -0.76 11.03 -5.62
N LEU A 150 -1.16 11.04 -4.34
CA LEU A 150 -0.45 10.31 -3.28
C LEU A 150 -0.39 8.81 -3.57
N ALA A 151 -1.51 8.22 -3.99
CA ALA A 151 -1.54 6.81 -4.38
C ALA A 151 -0.59 6.47 -5.54
N GLN A 152 -0.26 7.43 -6.41
CA GLN A 152 0.74 7.23 -7.48
C GLN A 152 2.17 7.38 -6.97
N ALA A 153 2.40 8.26 -6.00
CA ALA A 153 3.72 8.43 -5.39
C ALA A 153 4.11 7.24 -4.50
N ASP A 154 3.13 6.54 -3.93
CA ASP A 154 3.33 5.30 -3.17
C ASP A 154 3.85 4.12 -4.02
N ASP A 155 3.49 4.07 -5.31
CA ASP A 155 4.06 3.09 -6.26
C ASP A 155 5.61 3.18 -6.32
N GLU A 156 6.19 4.35 -6.04
CA GLU A 156 7.65 4.53 -5.97
C GLU A 156 8.26 3.87 -4.72
N VAL A 157 7.59 3.98 -3.56
CA VAL A 157 8.01 3.33 -2.31
C VAL A 157 7.97 1.82 -2.44
N ASP A 158 6.90 1.29 -3.05
CA ASP A 158 6.76 -0.11 -3.40
C ASP A 158 7.90 -0.62 -4.29
N ALA A 159 8.24 0.13 -5.35
CA ALA A 159 9.30 -0.24 -6.27
C ALA A 159 10.67 -0.26 -5.59
N LEU A 160 10.93 0.69 -4.69
CA LEU A 160 12.16 0.75 -3.90
C LEU A 160 12.24 -0.41 -2.91
N ARG A 161 11.13 -0.79 -2.27
CA ARG A 161 11.07 -1.98 -1.40
C ARG A 161 11.42 -3.25 -2.18
N ASP A 162 10.84 -3.42 -3.37
CA ASP A 162 11.10 -4.60 -4.21
C ASP A 162 12.56 -4.64 -4.67
N HIS A 163 13.13 -3.48 -5.02
CA HIS A 163 14.55 -3.35 -5.34
C HIS A 163 15.43 -3.70 -4.14
N LEU A 164 15.14 -3.16 -2.95
CA LEU A 164 15.85 -3.45 -1.71
C LEU A 164 15.85 -4.96 -1.43
N LEU A 165 14.68 -5.60 -1.47
CA LEU A 165 14.58 -7.05 -1.27
C LEU A 165 15.41 -7.84 -2.28
N GLY A 166 15.42 -7.42 -3.55
CA GLY A 166 16.26 -8.03 -4.60
C GLY A 166 17.76 -7.98 -4.27
N VAL A 167 18.25 -6.86 -3.73
CA VAL A 167 19.65 -6.72 -3.28
C VAL A 167 19.93 -7.61 -2.07
N LEU A 168 19.00 -7.70 -1.12
CA LEU A 168 19.18 -8.45 0.13
C LEU A 168 19.23 -9.98 -0.07
N VAL A 169 18.57 -10.51 -1.11
CA VAL A 169 18.56 -11.95 -1.42
C VAL A 169 19.59 -12.34 -2.48
N ALA A 170 20.39 -11.40 -2.95
CA ALA A 170 21.40 -11.66 -3.95
C ALA A 170 22.47 -12.64 -3.39
N PRO A 171 22.95 -13.62 -4.19
CA PRO A 171 23.92 -14.62 -3.72
C PRO A 171 25.24 -14.03 -3.21
N ASP A 172 25.56 -12.80 -3.62
CA ASP A 172 26.76 -12.06 -3.31
C ASP A 172 26.58 -11.04 -2.16
N TRP A 173 25.46 -11.07 -1.43
CA TRP A 173 25.22 -10.21 -0.28
C TRP A 173 26.34 -10.37 0.80
N PRO A 174 27.15 -9.34 1.06
CA PRO A 174 28.39 -9.52 1.82
C PRO A 174 28.22 -9.31 3.33
N TYR A 175 27.06 -8.84 3.80
CA TYR A 175 26.87 -8.39 5.19
C TYR A 175 26.22 -9.43 6.11
N GLY A 176 25.89 -10.62 5.59
CA GLY A 176 25.29 -11.71 6.36
C GLY A 176 23.79 -11.54 6.64
N VAL A 177 23.21 -12.54 7.34
CA VAL A 177 21.75 -12.67 7.47
C VAL A 177 21.13 -11.60 8.37
N GLU A 178 21.76 -11.27 9.49
CA GLU A 178 21.19 -10.32 10.46
C GLU A 178 20.95 -8.93 9.85
N PRO A 179 21.93 -8.27 9.18
CA PRO A 179 21.68 -6.99 8.51
C PRO A 179 20.66 -7.08 7.36
N ALA A 180 20.56 -8.22 6.69
CA ALA A 180 19.54 -8.42 5.65
C ALA A 180 18.13 -8.44 6.25
N VAL A 181 17.95 -9.10 7.40
CA VAL A 181 16.67 -9.12 8.12
C VAL A 181 16.32 -7.73 8.64
N ASP A 182 17.27 -7.03 9.26
CA ASP A 182 17.05 -5.66 9.76
C ASP A 182 16.63 -4.71 8.61
N ALA A 183 17.34 -4.76 7.48
CA ALA A 183 17.03 -3.95 6.30
C ALA A 183 15.66 -4.29 5.68
N ALA A 184 15.30 -5.57 5.62
CA ALA A 184 13.99 -5.99 5.11
C ALA A 184 12.85 -5.49 6.01
N LEU A 185 13.02 -5.55 7.33
CA LEU A 185 12.05 -5.02 8.29
C LEU A 185 11.89 -3.50 8.18
N ILE A 186 13.00 -2.77 8.07
CA ILE A 186 12.99 -1.32 7.90
C ILE A 186 12.30 -0.92 6.59
N GLY A 187 12.65 -1.57 5.47
CA GLY A 187 11.99 -1.33 4.19
C GLY A 187 10.48 -1.62 4.24
N ARG A 188 10.08 -2.66 4.97
CA ARG A 188 8.66 -2.96 5.24
C ARG A 188 7.98 -1.89 6.08
N TYR A 189 8.64 -1.33 7.09
CA TYR A 189 8.06 -0.26 7.90
C TYR A 189 7.86 1.03 7.11
N TYR A 190 8.77 1.38 6.20
CA TYR A 190 8.59 2.52 5.30
C TYR A 190 7.42 2.33 4.33
N GLU A 191 7.31 1.16 3.71
CA GLU A 191 6.15 0.82 2.85
C GLU A 191 4.84 0.89 3.64
N ARG A 192 4.76 0.26 4.81
CA ARG A 192 3.54 0.32 5.64
C ARG A 192 3.20 1.73 6.08
N PHE A 193 4.19 2.56 6.38
CA PHE A 193 3.94 3.95 6.75
C PHE A 193 3.37 4.75 5.58
N ALA A 194 3.89 4.52 4.37
CA ALA A 194 3.38 5.09 3.13
C ALA A 194 1.94 4.63 2.81
N ASP A 195 1.65 3.33 2.95
CA ASP A 195 0.30 2.74 2.84
C ASP A 195 -0.72 3.50 3.73
N HIS A 196 -0.34 3.77 4.98
CA HIS A 196 -1.20 4.46 5.95
C HIS A 196 -1.39 5.95 5.59
N ALA A 197 -0.35 6.62 5.09
CA ALA A 197 -0.46 8.00 4.60
C ALA A 197 -1.42 8.10 3.40
N VAL A 198 -1.36 7.15 2.46
CA VAL A 198 -2.31 7.06 1.34
C VAL A 198 -3.72 6.76 1.84
N SER A 199 -3.86 5.87 2.81
CA SER A 199 -5.16 5.52 3.42
C SER A 199 -5.81 6.74 4.06
N LEU A 200 -5.05 7.55 4.80
CA LEU A 200 -5.52 8.82 5.38
C LEU A 200 -6.00 9.81 4.31
N ALA A 201 -5.22 10.00 3.24
CA ALA A 201 -5.64 10.85 2.12
C ALA A 201 -6.90 10.31 1.43
N GLY A 202 -7.04 8.99 1.30
CA GLY A 202 -8.23 8.34 0.75
C GLY A 202 -9.50 8.61 1.57
N GLN A 203 -9.39 8.84 2.88
CA GLN A 203 -10.53 9.21 3.71
C GLN A 203 -11.09 10.61 3.36
N VAL A 204 -10.27 11.51 2.82
CA VAL A 204 -10.70 12.82 2.31
C VAL A 204 -11.62 12.67 1.10
N CYS A 205 -11.31 11.71 0.22
CA CYS A 205 -12.18 11.41 -0.91
C CYS A 205 -13.55 10.92 -0.44
N TYR A 206 -13.61 10.04 0.56
CA TYR A 206 -14.86 9.62 1.18
C TYR A 206 -15.61 10.78 1.85
N LEU A 207 -14.89 11.67 2.53
CA LEU A 207 -15.48 12.85 3.16
C LEU A 207 -16.22 13.72 2.14
N VAL A 208 -15.58 14.02 1.00
CA VAL A 208 -16.12 14.94 -0.02
C VAL A 208 -17.19 14.27 -0.88
N THR A 209 -16.95 13.04 -1.32
CA THR A 209 -17.80 12.38 -2.32
C THR A 209 -18.88 11.48 -1.70
N GLY A 210 -18.68 11.03 -0.45
CA GLY A 210 -19.49 9.98 0.16
C GLY A 210 -19.19 8.57 -0.34
N GLU A 211 -18.25 8.41 -1.27
CA GLU A 211 -17.80 7.14 -1.80
C GLU A 211 -16.32 6.93 -1.44
N TYR A 212 -15.98 5.72 -0.97
CA TYR A 212 -14.57 5.39 -0.85
C TYR A 212 -13.96 5.32 -2.26
N PRO A 213 -12.71 5.78 -2.46
CA PRO A 213 -11.97 5.45 -3.66
C PRO A 213 -12.13 3.95 -3.93
N ASN A 214 -12.76 3.61 -5.05
CA ASN A 214 -13.02 2.22 -5.40
C ASN A 214 -11.68 1.45 -5.27
N PRO A 215 -11.62 0.27 -4.60
CA PRO A 215 -10.40 -0.53 -4.45
C PRO A 215 -9.75 -0.95 -5.78
N ALA A 216 -10.38 -0.59 -6.89
CA ALA A 216 -9.81 -0.65 -8.22
C ALA A 216 -8.87 0.53 -8.58
N THR A 217 -8.60 1.47 -7.67
CA THR A 217 -7.70 2.62 -7.89
C THR A 217 -6.77 2.99 -6.72
N GLY A 218 -7.04 2.58 -5.48
CA GLY A 218 -6.15 2.78 -4.33
C GLY A 218 -6.18 1.56 -3.40
N SER A 219 -5.09 1.33 -2.66
CA SER A 219 -4.93 0.22 -1.72
C SER A 219 -6.15 0.08 -0.79
N ALA A 220 -6.62 -1.14 -0.61
CA ALA A 220 -7.64 -1.42 0.40
C ALA A 220 -7.08 -1.07 1.79
N PRO A 221 -7.90 -0.57 2.73
CA PRO A 221 -7.46 -0.47 4.13
C PRO A 221 -6.98 -1.87 4.57
N PRO A 222 -5.86 -1.96 5.32
CA PRO A 222 -5.39 -3.23 5.82
C PRO A 222 -6.50 -3.83 6.71
N ASP A 223 -6.93 -5.02 6.32
CA ASP A 223 -7.82 -5.87 7.11
C ASP A 223 -7.19 -6.02 8.52
N PRO A 224 -7.86 -5.54 9.59
CA PRO A 224 -7.30 -5.55 10.94
C PRO A 224 -7.06 -6.98 11.46
N ASP A 225 -7.71 -7.97 10.86
CA ASP A 225 -7.60 -9.39 11.23
C ASP A 225 -6.76 -10.21 10.24
N ARG A 226 -6.04 -9.57 9.29
CA ARG A 226 -5.22 -10.34 8.34
C ARG A 226 -4.05 -10.98 9.09
N PRO A 227 -4.03 -12.32 9.29
CA PRO A 227 -2.88 -12.94 9.92
C PRO A 227 -1.67 -12.72 9.01
N ALA A 228 -0.52 -12.45 9.63
CA ALA A 228 0.78 -12.55 8.98
C ALA A 228 0.77 -13.82 8.13
N MET A 229 1.20 -13.71 6.87
CA MET A 229 1.31 -14.78 5.88
C MET A 229 1.67 -16.12 6.54
N MET A 230 0.65 -16.85 6.97
CA MET A 230 0.80 -18.22 7.39
C MET A 230 0.85 -18.96 6.08
N LEU A 231 2.04 -19.43 5.72
CA LEU A 231 2.26 -20.34 4.59
C LEU A 231 1.62 -21.70 4.91
N THR A 232 0.33 -21.72 5.24
CA THR A 232 -0.46 -22.93 5.26
C THR A 232 -0.91 -23.17 3.83
N ARG A 233 -0.31 -24.17 3.17
CA ARG A 233 -0.89 -24.76 1.96
C ARG A 233 -2.35 -25.07 2.25
N PRO A 234 -3.34 -24.39 1.65
CA PRO A 234 -4.67 -24.94 1.62
C PRO A 234 -4.55 -26.21 0.78
N THR A 235 -4.99 -27.33 1.33
CA THR A 235 -5.12 -28.57 0.57
C THR A 235 -5.81 -28.26 -0.75
N ARG A 236 -5.16 -28.63 -1.87
CA ARG A 236 -5.75 -28.61 -3.22
C ARG A 236 -7.16 -29.17 -3.06
N PRO A 237 -8.24 -28.42 -3.35
CA PRO A 237 -9.59 -28.98 -3.29
C PRO A 237 -9.60 -30.16 -4.25
N ARG A 238 -9.68 -31.36 -3.66
CA ARG A 238 -9.82 -32.61 -4.38
C ARG A 238 -11.10 -32.46 -5.20
N ALA A 239 -10.94 -32.34 -6.51
CA ALA A 239 -12.00 -32.22 -7.50
C ALA A 239 -12.98 -31.06 -7.24
N LEU A 240 -12.61 -29.84 -7.68
CA LEU A 240 -13.63 -29.02 -8.33
C LEU A 240 -13.96 -29.73 -9.64
N ALA A 241 -14.99 -30.58 -9.56
CA ALA A 241 -15.68 -31.07 -10.72
C ALA A 241 -15.95 -29.91 -11.69
N LYS A 242 -15.83 -30.21 -12.98
CA LYS A 242 -16.11 -29.35 -14.14
C LYS A 242 -17.53 -28.76 -14.12
N THR A 243 -17.82 -27.84 -13.20
CA THR A 243 -19.16 -27.28 -13.05
C THR A 243 -19.12 -25.79 -12.69
N SER A 244 -18.51 -25.00 -13.57
CA SER A 244 -19.02 -23.68 -13.98
C SER A 244 -18.29 -23.25 -15.26
N ALA A 245 -19.02 -22.74 -16.25
CA ALA A 245 -18.52 -22.39 -17.58
C ALA A 245 -17.59 -21.15 -17.63
N GLN A 246 -16.98 -20.75 -16.51
CA GLN A 246 -16.19 -19.51 -16.39
C GLN A 246 -14.92 -19.67 -15.51
N VAL A 247 -14.38 -20.90 -15.42
CA VAL A 247 -13.06 -21.12 -14.83
C VAL A 247 -12.01 -21.12 -15.94
N ILE A 248 -11.03 -20.23 -15.86
CA ILE A 248 -9.93 -20.10 -16.81
C ILE A 248 -8.64 -20.56 -16.11
N GLU A 249 -7.89 -21.45 -16.73
CA GLU A 249 -6.60 -21.95 -16.20
C GLU A 249 -5.48 -21.68 -17.21
N ALA A 250 -4.42 -21.00 -16.78
CA ALA A 250 -3.25 -20.70 -17.60
C ALA A 250 -2.02 -20.39 -16.72
N ASP A 251 -0.85 -20.93 -17.08
CA ASP A 251 0.46 -20.63 -16.46
C ASP A 251 0.51 -20.71 -14.92
N GLY A 252 -0.10 -21.76 -14.35
CA GLY A 252 -0.18 -21.97 -12.90
C GLY A 252 -1.21 -21.09 -12.19
N VAL A 253 -2.04 -20.34 -12.94
CA VAL A 253 -3.12 -19.51 -12.41
C VAL A 253 -4.47 -20.12 -12.77
N VAL A 254 -5.36 -20.26 -11.78
CA VAL A 254 -6.76 -20.67 -11.96
C VAL A 254 -7.65 -19.52 -11.53
N LEU A 255 -8.47 -18.98 -12.43
CA LEU A 255 -9.39 -17.88 -12.17
C LEU A 255 -10.84 -18.35 -12.35
N ASP A 256 -11.63 -18.27 -11.28
CA ASP A 256 -13.10 -18.31 -11.35
C ASP A 256 -13.60 -16.88 -11.56
N VAL A 257 -13.95 -16.55 -12.81
CA VAL A 257 -14.35 -15.19 -13.21
C VAL A 257 -15.66 -14.79 -12.53
N ALA A 258 -16.62 -15.72 -12.42
CA ALA A 258 -17.92 -15.48 -11.79
C ALA A 258 -17.78 -15.16 -10.29
N ARG A 259 -16.90 -15.91 -9.60
CA ARG A 259 -16.68 -15.72 -8.16
C ARG A 259 -15.56 -14.73 -7.83
N ARG A 260 -14.86 -14.21 -8.85
CA ARG A 260 -13.70 -13.31 -8.71
C ARG A 260 -12.62 -13.88 -7.78
N ARG A 261 -12.38 -15.19 -7.86
CA ARG A 261 -11.39 -15.90 -7.05
C ARG A 261 -10.31 -16.47 -7.94
N ALA A 262 -9.05 -16.19 -7.61
CA ALA A 262 -7.92 -16.76 -8.33
C ALA A 262 -6.99 -17.54 -7.39
N TYR A 263 -6.41 -18.61 -7.92
CA TYR A 263 -5.33 -19.34 -7.30
C TYR A 263 -4.08 -19.17 -8.14
N VAL A 264 -3.00 -18.68 -7.55
CA VAL A 264 -1.68 -18.54 -8.20
C VAL A 264 -0.76 -19.57 -7.57
N ASP A 265 -0.29 -20.54 -8.34
CA ASP A 265 0.52 -21.69 -7.87
C ASP A 265 -0.13 -22.44 -6.69
N GLY A 266 -1.47 -22.46 -6.66
CA GLY A 266 -2.26 -23.09 -5.60
C GLY A 266 -2.54 -22.21 -4.38
N TYR A 267 -1.99 -20.99 -4.30
CA TYR A 267 -2.29 -20.02 -3.24
C TYR A 267 -3.48 -19.15 -3.62
N LEU A 268 -4.45 -19.00 -2.72
CA LEU A 268 -5.60 -18.12 -2.94
C LEU A 268 -5.14 -16.65 -2.95
N VAL A 269 -5.36 -15.97 -4.07
CA VAL A 269 -5.05 -14.55 -4.23
C VAL A 269 -6.34 -13.81 -4.56
N HIS A 270 -6.64 -12.78 -3.77
CA HIS A 270 -7.81 -11.93 -4.01
C HIS A 270 -7.50 -10.86 -5.06
N PHE A 271 -8.35 -10.76 -6.07
CA PHE A 271 -8.29 -9.73 -7.11
C PHE A 271 -9.53 -8.82 -7.04
N PRO A 272 -9.36 -7.48 -6.97
CA PRO A 272 -10.44 -6.51 -7.20
C PRO A 272 -11.12 -6.74 -8.56
N ALA A 273 -12.37 -6.29 -8.70
CA ALA A 273 -13.20 -6.59 -9.88
C ALA A 273 -12.54 -6.23 -11.22
N ARG A 274 -11.93 -5.04 -11.35
CA ARG A 274 -11.22 -4.61 -12.57
C ARG A 274 -9.99 -5.46 -12.86
N GLU A 275 -9.24 -5.85 -11.82
CA GLU A 275 -8.06 -6.70 -11.99
C GLU A 275 -8.45 -8.13 -12.36
N ALA A 276 -9.52 -8.66 -11.78
CA ALA A 276 -10.07 -9.97 -12.15
C ALA A 276 -10.60 -9.99 -13.60
N ALA A 277 -11.27 -8.91 -14.03
CA ALA A 277 -11.74 -8.77 -15.42
C ALA A 277 -10.56 -8.67 -16.41
N LEU A 278 -9.57 -7.84 -16.09
CA LEU A 278 -8.33 -7.70 -16.85
C LEU A 278 -7.57 -9.03 -16.95
N LEU A 279 -7.42 -9.73 -15.82
CA LEU A 279 -6.80 -11.04 -15.75
C LEU A 279 -7.57 -12.08 -16.58
N GLY A 280 -8.90 -12.07 -16.51
CA GLY A 280 -9.73 -12.96 -17.31
C GLY A 280 -9.51 -12.78 -18.81
N VAL A 281 -9.46 -11.53 -19.28
CA VAL A 281 -9.20 -11.22 -20.70
C VAL A 281 -7.79 -11.61 -21.14
N LEU A 282 -6.79 -11.45 -20.26
CA LEU A 282 -5.41 -11.87 -20.50
C LEU A 282 -5.25 -13.39 -20.51
N MET A 283 -5.84 -14.10 -19.54
CA MET A 283 -5.76 -15.56 -19.43
C MET A 283 -6.56 -16.26 -20.53
N ALA A 284 -7.70 -15.72 -20.96
CA ALA A 284 -8.47 -16.25 -22.09
C ALA A 284 -7.69 -16.22 -23.41
N ARG A 285 -6.66 -15.38 -23.51
CA ARG A 285 -5.76 -15.24 -24.66
C ARG A 285 -4.30 -15.50 -24.28
N ALA A 286 -4.06 -16.45 -23.37
CA ALA A 286 -2.72 -16.79 -22.92
C ALA A 286 -1.79 -17.10 -24.12
N GLY A 287 -0.56 -16.57 -24.07
CA GLY A 287 0.42 -16.64 -25.15
C GLY A 287 0.23 -15.60 -26.27
N GLN A 288 -0.92 -14.94 -26.37
CA GLN A 288 -1.21 -13.92 -27.37
C GLN A 288 -1.05 -12.51 -26.80
N VAL A 289 -0.84 -11.53 -27.70
CA VAL A 289 -0.81 -10.11 -27.33
C VAL A 289 -2.25 -9.61 -27.22
N VAL A 290 -2.62 -9.10 -26.06
CA VAL A 290 -3.88 -8.37 -25.88
C VAL A 290 -3.59 -6.89 -25.94
N TYR A 291 -4.23 -6.21 -26.89
CA TYR A 291 -4.01 -4.79 -27.16
C TYR A 291 -4.57 -3.90 -26.04
N ARG A 292 -3.93 -2.74 -25.83
CA ARG A 292 -4.28 -1.79 -24.76
C ARG A 292 -5.74 -1.36 -24.77
N ALA A 293 -6.35 -1.16 -25.95
CA ALA A 293 -7.75 -0.76 -26.06
C ALA A 293 -8.72 -1.82 -25.48
N ALA A 294 -8.52 -3.10 -25.84
CA ALA A 294 -9.33 -4.20 -25.31
C ALA A 294 -9.13 -4.40 -23.80
N LEU A 295 -7.91 -4.16 -23.31
CA LEU A 295 -7.60 -4.20 -21.88
C LEU A 295 -8.24 -3.03 -21.12
N ALA A 296 -8.27 -1.83 -21.71
CA ALA A 296 -8.91 -0.66 -21.12
C ALA A 296 -10.43 -0.83 -21.05
N ASP A 297 -11.05 -1.37 -22.09
CA ASP A 297 -12.48 -1.69 -22.11
C ASP A 297 -12.84 -2.73 -21.04
N ALA A 298 -12.09 -3.83 -20.98
CA ALA A 298 -12.28 -4.87 -19.96
C ALA A 298 -12.09 -4.36 -18.52
N ALA A 299 -11.20 -3.39 -18.33
CA ALA A 299 -10.96 -2.76 -17.05
C ALA A 299 -11.99 -1.67 -16.70
N GLY A 300 -12.85 -1.27 -17.62
CA GLY A 300 -13.74 -0.11 -17.45
C GLY A 300 -12.96 1.20 -17.33
N THR A 301 -11.85 1.32 -18.05
CA THR A 301 -11.00 2.52 -18.12
C THR A 301 -10.96 3.17 -19.50
N ALA A 302 -11.80 2.72 -20.44
CA ALA A 302 -11.87 3.23 -21.81
C ALA A 302 -12.16 4.74 -21.89
N ASP A 303 -13.01 5.26 -20.99
CA ASP A 303 -13.40 6.68 -20.96
C ASP A 303 -12.42 7.57 -20.19
N GLN A 304 -11.35 7.01 -19.61
CA GLN A 304 -10.39 7.80 -18.85
C GLN A 304 -9.35 8.42 -19.78
N PRO A 305 -9.23 9.76 -19.84
CA PRO A 305 -8.42 10.48 -20.83
C PRO A 305 -6.90 10.28 -20.69
N GLN A 306 -6.43 9.40 -19.79
CA GLN A 306 -5.02 9.17 -19.53
C GLN A 306 -4.67 7.67 -19.61
N HIS A 307 -3.76 7.33 -20.52
CA HIS A 307 -3.21 5.97 -20.71
C HIS A 307 -2.60 5.33 -19.43
N ARG A 308 -2.43 6.10 -18.34
CA ARG A 308 -1.83 5.67 -17.06
C ARG A 308 -2.73 4.78 -16.21
N ALA A 309 -4.05 4.80 -16.40
CA ALA A 309 -4.97 3.99 -15.58
C ALA A 309 -4.82 2.49 -15.84
N LEU A 310 -4.69 2.09 -17.11
CA LEU A 310 -4.45 0.70 -17.49
C LEU A 310 -3.08 0.21 -17.00
N ASP A 311 -2.03 1.03 -17.11
CA ASP A 311 -0.69 0.64 -16.67
C ASP A 311 -0.63 0.40 -15.16
N ARG A 312 -1.36 1.18 -14.35
CA ARG A 312 -1.50 0.94 -12.90
C ARG A 312 -2.18 -0.40 -12.61
N LEU A 313 -3.27 -0.71 -13.30
CA LEU A 313 -3.95 -2.00 -13.14
C LEU A 313 -3.05 -3.17 -13.55
N ILE A 314 -2.29 -3.02 -14.63
CA ILE A 314 -1.31 -4.02 -15.07
C ILE A 314 -0.17 -4.17 -14.06
N HIS A 315 0.33 -3.08 -13.49
CA HIS A 315 1.36 -3.12 -12.46
C HIS A 315 0.88 -3.88 -11.22
N ARG A 316 -0.30 -3.53 -10.69
CA ARG A 316 -0.90 -4.24 -9.55
C ARG A 316 -1.18 -5.71 -9.86
N LEU A 317 -1.69 -5.98 -11.06
CA LEU A 317 -1.94 -7.34 -11.52
C LEU A 317 -0.65 -8.17 -11.57
N ARG A 318 0.45 -7.61 -12.08
CA ARG A 318 1.78 -8.26 -12.05
C ARG A 318 2.21 -8.64 -10.64
N ARG A 319 2.12 -7.70 -9.70
CA ARG A 319 2.52 -7.95 -8.30
C ARG A 319 1.70 -9.08 -7.67
N ARG A 320 0.38 -9.10 -7.87
CA ARG A 320 -0.49 -10.17 -7.35
C ARG A 320 -0.24 -11.54 -8.01
N LEU A 321 0.17 -11.55 -9.28
CA LEU A 321 0.53 -12.76 -10.02
C LEU A 321 1.95 -13.25 -9.70
N GLN A 322 2.76 -12.45 -9.01
CA GLN A 322 4.15 -12.73 -8.66
C GLN A 322 4.37 -12.43 -7.17
N PRO A 323 3.79 -13.24 -6.25
CA PRO A 323 3.77 -12.95 -4.81
C PRO A 323 5.16 -13.01 -4.16
N SER A 324 6.17 -13.51 -4.87
CA SER A 324 7.57 -13.52 -4.44
C SER A 324 8.48 -13.16 -5.63
N PRO A 325 9.62 -12.48 -5.41
CA PRO A 325 10.62 -12.21 -6.45
C PRO A 325 11.12 -13.48 -7.16
N LEU A 326 11.04 -14.64 -6.50
CA LEU A 326 11.43 -15.94 -7.03
C LEU A 326 10.35 -16.60 -7.92
N SER A 327 9.11 -16.09 -7.90
CA SER A 327 8.04 -16.57 -8.77
C SER A 327 8.29 -16.12 -10.21
N PRO A 328 7.98 -16.93 -11.23
CA PRO A 328 8.16 -16.53 -12.61
C PRO A 328 7.26 -15.34 -12.95
N ALA A 329 7.79 -14.37 -13.71
CA ALA A 329 6.97 -13.29 -14.25
C ALA A 329 6.01 -13.87 -15.31
N ARG A 330 4.70 -13.63 -15.13
CA ARG A 330 3.64 -14.21 -15.98
C ARG A 330 3.00 -13.22 -16.94
N LEU A 331 3.32 -11.94 -16.82
CA LEU A 331 2.66 -10.87 -17.58
C LEU A 331 3.71 -9.93 -18.18
N HIS A 332 3.84 -9.94 -19.51
CA HIS A 332 4.90 -9.28 -20.25
C HIS A 332 4.36 -8.14 -21.10
N ARG A 333 5.11 -7.04 -21.19
CA ARG A 333 4.77 -5.91 -22.07
C ARG A 333 5.27 -6.23 -23.48
N VAL A 334 4.47 -5.95 -24.50
CA VAL A 334 4.84 -6.12 -25.90
C VAL A 334 4.81 -4.75 -26.58
N GLY A 335 5.97 -4.09 -26.60
CA GLY A 335 6.12 -2.72 -27.09
C GLY A 335 5.12 -1.76 -26.44
N ASP A 336 4.56 -0.86 -27.25
CA ASP A 336 3.45 0.01 -26.85
C ASP A 336 2.07 -0.55 -27.22
N SER A 337 2.03 -1.71 -27.88
CA SER A 337 0.80 -2.29 -28.42
C SER A 337 -0.06 -2.96 -27.35
N GLY A 338 0.55 -3.60 -26.33
CA GLY A 338 -0.24 -4.34 -25.35
C GLY A 338 0.56 -5.22 -24.39
N TYR A 339 -0.13 -6.22 -23.86
CA TYR A 339 0.38 -7.13 -22.84
C TYR A 339 0.08 -8.58 -23.19
N ARG A 340 0.95 -9.49 -22.76
CA ARG A 340 0.83 -10.94 -22.98
C ARG A 340 0.95 -11.67 -21.65
N PHE A 341 0.03 -12.59 -21.40
CA PHE A 341 0.03 -13.47 -20.23
C PHE A 341 0.57 -14.86 -20.58
N GLY A 342 1.34 -15.46 -19.69
CA GLY A 342 1.99 -16.76 -19.88
C GLY A 342 3.48 -16.65 -20.20
N PRO A 343 4.17 -17.78 -20.40
CA PRO A 343 5.62 -17.84 -20.52
C PRO A 343 6.14 -17.03 -21.72
N VAL A 344 7.31 -16.41 -21.55
CA VAL A 344 7.99 -15.72 -22.65
C VAL A 344 8.32 -16.74 -23.75
N PRO A 345 7.84 -16.55 -25.00
CA PRO A 345 8.23 -17.43 -26.09
C PRO A 345 9.75 -17.33 -26.29
N LYS A 346 10.43 -18.48 -26.41
CA LYS A 346 11.84 -18.52 -26.78
C LYS A 346 12.02 -17.75 -28.09
N PRO A 347 13.05 -16.88 -28.23
CA PRO A 347 13.32 -16.23 -29.50
C PRO A 347 13.44 -17.33 -30.56
N HIS A 348 12.70 -17.19 -31.66
CA HIS A 348 12.86 -18.08 -32.80
C HIS A 348 14.35 -18.06 -33.17
N ALA A 349 15.01 -19.22 -33.08
CA ALA A 349 16.31 -19.39 -33.68
C ALA A 349 16.13 -19.06 -35.16
N SER A 350 16.70 -17.92 -35.58
CA SER A 350 16.73 -17.50 -36.97
C SER A 350 17.29 -18.65 -37.77
N SER A 351 16.42 -19.32 -38.54
CA SER A 351 16.82 -20.33 -39.51
C SER A 351 17.70 -19.60 -40.52
N THR A 352 18.98 -19.95 -40.53
CA THR A 352 19.93 -19.51 -41.56
C THR A 352 19.80 -20.42 -42.77
#